data_AF-A0A5C6A5D5-F1
#
_entry.id   AF-A0A5C6A5D5-F1
#
_cell.length_a   1.000
_cell.length_b   1.000
_cell.length_c   1.000
_cell.angle_alpha   90.00
_cell.angle_beta   90.00
_cell.angle_gamma   90.00
#
_symmetry.space_group_name_H-M   'P 1'
#
loop_
_entity.id
_entity.type
_entity.pdbx_description
1 polymer ?
#
loop_
_entity_poly.entity_id
_entity_poly.type
_entity_poly.pdbx_seq_one_letter_code
_entity_poly.pdbx_strand_id
1 'polypeptide(L)'
;MKRLSLSKTAQRRFLAVFVPLMLLGGVARAQGTGYIYAYFKGPWPDGGHSGVYLSYSPDGLQFDSMNNDQPVFVPPAAWSDAEDQTRDPSVVYGPDGRFHMVWTSGISTKTIGYASSANLKDWTDPQLVEVWGPRVTVDHTWAPEILYDEIAEHYQIVFASNLDNDDHKLYSITTDDFSTYTAPSVFYYNNATVIDAMIARDVAGGQYLMPIKDEQNGQKNIRLATGPTAAGPWTTDNPVIVGPTSGIEPNATEGPSIIKIGDTWHLYYDAYGAGYLGVATSDDPTDPSSWVNRTAESTMPVGPNAHHGTVFAAPLAGIAFDLLPFSRSDLTDDGVLDASDWLQFNANHLADLSGQSGAQQALAGDLDGDGDNDYDDFALFKRDYNAYYGGAGTGAFAAMLRSLAIPEPTTLVLALFAAAGVLGTGRSARVLG
;
A
#
# COMPACT_ATOMS: atom_id res chain seq x y z
N MET A 1 -56.24 -40.97 -61.26
CA MET A 1 -56.30 -39.90 -62.28
C MET A 1 -55.03 -39.07 -62.20
N LYS A 2 -54.42 -38.83 -63.37
CA LYS A 2 -53.47 -37.77 -63.77
C LYS A 2 -52.12 -37.58 -63.03
N ARG A 3 -51.06 -37.72 -63.86
CA ARG A 3 -49.67 -37.24 -63.74
C ARG A 3 -49.57 -35.74 -63.48
N LEU A 4 -48.39 -35.30 -63.00
CA LEU A 4 -47.55 -34.13 -63.39
C LEU A 4 -46.77 -33.68 -62.12
N SER A 5 -45.54 -33.18 -62.11
CA SER A 5 -44.37 -33.11 -63.01
C SER A 5 -43.21 -32.62 -62.14
N LEU A 6 -41.97 -33.01 -62.48
CA LEU A 6 -40.74 -32.56 -61.82
C LEU A 6 -40.50 -31.05 -61.94
N SER A 7 -39.86 -30.47 -60.91
CA SER A 7 -39.06 -29.25 -61.03
C SER A 7 -37.83 -29.36 -60.11
N LYS A 8 -36.63 -29.28 -60.71
CA LYS A 8 -35.33 -29.25 -60.04
C LYS A 8 -35.01 -27.81 -59.63
N THR A 9 -34.50 -27.58 -58.42
CA THR A 9 -33.57 -26.46 -58.19
C THR A 9 -32.61 -26.76 -57.04
N ALA A 10 -31.39 -26.28 -57.20
CA ALA A 10 -30.15 -26.69 -56.55
C ALA A 10 -30.09 -26.54 -55.02
N GLN A 11 -29.64 -27.60 -54.34
CA GLN A 11 -29.04 -27.51 -53.00
C GLN A 11 -27.54 -27.29 -53.15
N ARG A 12 -27.09 -26.06 -52.88
CA ARG A 12 -25.68 -25.76 -52.59
C ARG A 12 -25.34 -26.39 -51.24
N ARG A 13 -24.42 -27.34 -51.21
CA ARG A 13 -23.82 -27.86 -49.98
C ARG A 13 -22.84 -26.81 -49.44
N PHE A 14 -23.23 -26.10 -48.38
CA PHE A 14 -22.26 -25.40 -47.54
C PHE A 14 -21.64 -26.44 -46.60
N LEU A 15 -20.35 -26.69 -46.76
CA LEU A 15 -19.55 -27.44 -45.81
C LEU A 15 -19.30 -26.50 -44.62
N ALA A 16 -20.03 -26.67 -43.52
CA ALA A 16 -19.76 -25.97 -42.28
C ALA A 16 -18.47 -26.54 -41.69
N VAL A 17 -17.37 -25.80 -41.82
CA VAL A 17 -16.14 -26.07 -41.07
C VAL A 17 -16.42 -25.67 -39.62
N PHE A 18 -16.61 -26.67 -38.75
CA PHE A 18 -16.60 -26.47 -37.32
C PHE A 18 -15.17 -26.17 -36.90
N VAL A 19 -14.85 -24.89 -36.70
CA VAL A 19 -13.66 -24.48 -35.96
C VAL A 19 -14.05 -24.58 -34.48
N PRO A 20 -13.41 -25.46 -33.68
CA PRO A 20 -13.65 -25.45 -32.24
C PRO A 20 -13.10 -24.13 -31.70
N LEU A 21 -14.00 -23.29 -31.20
CA LEU A 21 -13.65 -22.10 -30.45
C LEU A 21 -12.98 -22.60 -29.17
N MET A 22 -11.64 -22.63 -29.15
CA MET A 22 -10.88 -22.76 -27.91
C MET A 22 -11.20 -21.52 -27.08
N LEU A 23 -12.12 -21.69 -26.14
CA LEU A 23 -12.22 -20.80 -24.99
C LEU A 23 -10.88 -20.87 -24.28
N LEU A 24 -10.01 -19.89 -24.55
CA LEU A 24 -8.93 -19.51 -23.67
C LEU A 24 -9.61 -19.09 -22.37
N GLY A 25 -9.80 -20.05 -21.48
CA GLY A 25 -10.13 -19.79 -20.09
C GLY A 25 -8.97 -18.98 -19.54
N GLY A 26 -9.14 -17.65 -19.51
CA GLY A 26 -8.30 -16.79 -18.69
C GLY A 26 -8.37 -17.36 -17.29
N VAL A 27 -7.23 -17.85 -16.81
CA VAL A 27 -7.06 -18.14 -15.39
C VAL A 27 -7.21 -16.79 -14.71
N ALA A 28 -8.40 -16.52 -14.16
CA ALA A 28 -8.55 -15.43 -13.21
C ALA A 28 -7.53 -15.72 -12.11
N ARG A 29 -6.45 -14.94 -12.05
CA ARG A 29 -5.55 -15.00 -10.90
C ARG A 29 -6.41 -14.72 -9.68
N ALA A 30 -6.32 -15.58 -8.67
CA ALA A 30 -6.83 -15.24 -7.36
C ALA A 30 -6.23 -13.87 -7.00
N GLN A 31 -7.08 -12.87 -6.82
CA GLN A 31 -6.64 -11.56 -6.37
C GLN A 31 -6.16 -11.76 -4.94
N GLY A 32 -4.85 -11.82 -4.73
CA GLY A 32 -4.30 -11.86 -3.38
C GLY A 32 -4.65 -10.58 -2.63
N THR A 33 -4.51 -10.64 -1.31
CA THR A 33 -4.65 -9.49 -0.42
C THR A 33 -3.28 -9.17 0.15
N GLY A 34 -2.93 -7.88 0.18
CA GLY A 34 -1.79 -7.34 0.91
C GLY A 34 -2.26 -6.49 2.08
N TYR A 35 -1.39 -6.28 3.06
CA TYR A 35 -1.63 -5.38 4.18
C TYR A 35 -0.77 -4.15 4.04
N ILE A 36 -1.38 -2.98 4.12
CA ILE A 36 -0.69 -1.70 4.00
C ILE A 36 -0.77 -1.00 5.33
N TYR A 37 0.34 -0.41 5.79
CA TYR A 37 0.33 0.56 6.85
C TYR A 37 0.50 1.96 6.25
N ALA A 38 -0.50 2.82 6.41
CA ALA A 38 -0.40 4.24 6.10
C ALA A 38 -0.02 5.00 7.37
N TYR A 39 1.03 5.83 7.31
CA TYR A 39 1.56 6.50 8.49
C TYR A 39 2.21 7.84 8.16
N PHE A 40 2.49 8.64 9.18
CA PHE A 40 3.26 9.87 9.06
C PHE A 40 4.58 9.77 9.84
N LYS A 41 5.49 10.70 9.57
CA LYS A 41 6.80 10.78 10.23
C LYS A 41 6.98 12.16 10.89
N GLY A 42 7.90 12.22 11.84
CA GLY A 42 8.40 13.46 12.41
C GLY A 42 7.96 13.69 13.86
N PRO A 43 8.73 14.49 14.63
CA PRO A 43 8.52 14.66 16.06
C PRO A 43 7.26 15.47 16.36
N TRP A 44 6.64 15.25 17.51
CA TRP A 44 5.64 16.20 18.03
C TRP A 44 6.27 17.57 18.35
N PRO A 45 5.62 18.70 18.03
CA PRO A 45 4.35 18.84 17.29
C PRO A 45 4.52 18.96 15.76
N ASP A 46 5.75 19.04 15.26
CA ASP A 46 6.10 19.33 13.86
C ASP A 46 6.03 18.10 12.92
N GLY A 47 5.46 16.99 13.37
CA GLY A 47 5.31 15.77 12.58
C GLY A 47 4.12 15.87 11.64
N GLY A 48 4.23 15.26 10.46
CA GLY A 48 3.17 15.22 9.46
C GLY A 48 3.33 16.22 8.30
N HIS A 49 4.28 17.16 8.35
CA HIS A 49 4.54 18.05 7.20
C HIS A 49 5.27 17.34 6.04
N SER A 50 5.94 16.21 6.32
CA SER A 50 6.67 15.45 5.31
C SER A 50 5.78 14.52 4.48
N GLY A 51 4.48 14.45 4.79
CA GLY A 51 3.49 13.67 4.05
C GLY A 51 3.15 12.31 4.66
N VAL A 52 2.33 11.57 3.91
CA VAL A 52 1.90 10.20 4.22
C VAL A 52 2.82 9.21 3.53
N TYR A 53 3.28 8.22 4.28
CA TYR A 53 4.12 7.12 3.85
C TYR A 53 3.34 5.82 3.92
N LEU A 54 3.75 4.85 3.10
CA LEU A 54 3.16 3.52 3.11
C LEU A 54 4.24 2.48 3.37
N SER A 55 3.87 1.39 4.03
CA SER A 55 4.64 0.15 4.04
C SER A 55 3.72 -1.02 3.74
N TYR A 56 4.28 -2.05 3.12
CA TYR A 56 3.57 -3.24 2.68
C TYR A 56 4.00 -4.45 3.51
N SER A 57 3.02 -5.28 3.86
CA SER A 57 3.24 -6.57 4.47
C SER A 57 2.40 -7.66 3.79
N PRO A 58 3.00 -8.82 3.45
CA PRO A 58 2.24 -9.97 2.99
C PRO A 58 1.55 -10.74 4.12
N ASP A 59 2.01 -10.59 5.36
CA ASP A 59 1.60 -11.40 6.52
C ASP A 59 1.07 -10.60 7.72
N GLY A 60 1.19 -9.27 7.68
CA GLY A 60 0.80 -8.38 8.77
C GLY A 60 1.85 -8.27 9.89
N LEU A 61 3.06 -8.81 9.73
CA LEU A 61 4.14 -8.72 10.71
C LEU A 61 5.41 -8.11 10.12
N GLN A 62 5.77 -8.47 8.88
CA GLN A 62 6.94 -7.92 8.20
C GLN A 62 6.49 -6.80 7.27
N PHE A 63 6.73 -5.55 7.65
CA PHE A 63 6.44 -4.39 6.80
C PHE A 63 7.71 -3.83 6.17
N ASP A 64 7.72 -3.80 4.84
CA ASP A 64 8.74 -3.14 4.04
C ASP A 64 8.22 -1.78 3.58
N SER A 65 9.04 -0.72 3.69
CA SER A 65 8.68 0.61 3.18
C SER A 65 8.32 0.54 1.70
N MET A 66 7.25 1.24 1.32
CA MET A 66 6.86 1.40 -0.06
C MET A 66 7.41 2.71 -0.65
N ASN A 67 7.36 2.83 -1.99
CA ASN A 67 7.70 4.05 -2.73
C ASN A 67 9.10 4.58 -2.37
N ASN A 68 10.07 3.68 -2.18
CA ASN A 68 11.44 3.99 -1.75
C ASN A 68 11.48 4.86 -0.46
N ASP A 69 10.57 4.60 0.47
CA ASP A 69 10.41 5.36 1.73
C ASP A 69 10.09 6.86 1.52
N GLN A 70 9.64 7.25 0.32
CA GLN A 70 9.16 8.59 -0.01
C GLN A 70 7.65 8.73 0.25
N PRO A 71 7.16 9.93 0.59
CA PRO A 71 5.74 10.13 0.82
C PRO A 71 4.95 9.89 -0.47
N VAL A 72 3.81 9.21 -0.35
CA VAL A 72 2.84 9.03 -1.44
C VAL A 72 1.87 10.20 -1.56
N PHE A 73 1.78 11.03 -0.52
CA PHE A 73 0.92 12.20 -0.48
C PHE A 73 1.53 13.29 0.39
N VAL A 74 1.46 14.54 -0.06
CA VAL A 74 1.83 15.74 0.70
C VAL A 74 0.72 16.79 0.49
N PRO A 75 0.31 17.55 1.51
CA PRO A 75 -0.70 18.58 1.34
C PRO A 75 -0.28 19.64 0.29
N PRO A 76 -1.22 20.25 -0.43
CA PRO A 76 -0.89 21.26 -1.41
C PRO A 76 -0.27 22.49 -0.73
N ALA A 77 0.77 23.06 -1.33
CA ALA A 77 1.41 24.29 -0.86
C ALA A 77 0.47 25.53 -0.83
N ALA A 78 -0.75 25.40 -1.36
CA ALA A 78 -1.79 26.43 -1.31
C ALA A 78 -2.62 26.41 0.00
N TRP A 79 -2.54 25.33 0.78
CA TRP A 79 -3.15 25.26 2.11
C TRP A 79 -2.35 26.15 3.08
N SER A 80 -2.99 26.56 4.17
CA SER A 80 -2.31 27.40 5.16
C SER A 80 -1.25 26.60 5.93
N ASP A 81 -0.22 27.27 6.46
CA ASP A 81 0.78 26.67 7.35
C ASP A 81 0.19 26.05 8.64
N ALA A 82 -1.10 26.30 8.92
CA ALA A 82 -1.80 25.69 10.04
C ALA A 82 -2.46 24.35 9.66
N GLU A 83 -2.62 24.06 8.36
CA GLU A 83 -3.40 22.97 7.79
C GLU A 83 -2.57 22.04 6.88
N ASP A 84 -1.25 22.25 6.81
CA ASP A 84 -0.31 21.55 5.94
C ASP A 84 0.30 20.28 6.58
N GLN A 85 -0.38 19.68 7.56
CA GLN A 85 0.01 18.41 8.18
C GLN A 85 -0.82 17.22 7.65
N THR A 86 -0.23 16.03 7.67
CA THR A 86 -0.89 14.75 7.38
C THR A 86 -0.76 13.76 8.53
N ARG A 87 -1.11 14.18 9.75
CA ARG A 87 -0.99 13.30 10.92
C ARG A 87 -2.14 12.31 10.97
N ASP A 88 -1.86 11.15 11.54
CA ASP A 88 -2.84 10.09 11.81
C ASP A 88 -3.66 9.70 10.57
N PRO A 89 -3.01 9.38 9.42
CA PRO A 89 -3.75 9.08 8.20
C PRO A 89 -4.53 7.77 8.36
N SER A 90 -5.83 7.84 8.09
CA SER A 90 -6.73 6.70 8.07
C SER A 90 -7.22 6.41 6.66
N VAL A 91 -7.10 5.16 6.24
CA VAL A 91 -7.38 4.72 4.86
C VAL A 91 -8.31 3.52 4.86
N VAL A 92 -9.35 3.58 4.03
CA VAL A 92 -10.23 2.45 3.73
C VAL A 92 -10.29 2.19 2.22
N TYR A 93 -10.42 0.92 1.83
CA TYR A 93 -10.77 0.54 0.47
C TYR A 93 -12.29 0.41 0.34
N GLY A 94 -12.88 1.33 -0.43
CA GLY A 94 -14.33 1.44 -0.61
C GLY A 94 -14.92 0.41 -1.57
N PRO A 95 -16.25 0.18 -1.52
CA PRO A 95 -16.96 -0.68 -2.48
C PRO A 95 -16.96 -0.13 -3.91
N ASP A 96 -16.62 1.15 -4.09
CA ASP A 96 -16.43 1.81 -5.38
C ASP A 96 -15.08 1.45 -6.04
N GLY A 97 -14.25 0.67 -5.35
CA GLY A 97 -12.95 0.22 -5.80
C GLY A 97 -11.86 1.27 -5.66
N ARG A 98 -12.05 2.29 -4.80
CA ARG A 98 -11.08 3.34 -4.52
C ARG A 98 -10.60 3.28 -3.07
N PHE A 99 -9.42 3.85 -2.85
CA PHE A 99 -8.93 4.18 -1.51
C PHE A 99 -9.45 5.55 -1.12
N HIS A 100 -9.92 5.69 0.12
CA HIS A 100 -10.32 6.96 0.71
C HIS A 100 -9.49 7.20 1.95
N MET A 101 -8.86 8.38 2.00
CA MET A 101 -7.98 8.78 3.10
C MET A 101 -8.53 10.01 3.80
N VAL A 102 -8.52 9.98 5.13
CA VAL A 102 -8.74 11.14 6.01
C VAL A 102 -7.55 11.31 6.94
N TRP A 103 -7.29 12.53 7.41
CA TRP A 103 -6.15 12.82 8.31
C TRP A 103 -6.36 14.09 9.12
N THR A 104 -5.57 14.25 10.18
CA THR A 104 -5.46 15.50 10.94
C THR A 104 -4.71 16.55 10.12
N SER A 105 -5.39 17.59 9.63
CA SER A 105 -4.78 18.64 8.82
C SER A 105 -3.87 19.58 9.62
N GLY A 106 -4.07 19.71 10.93
CA GLY A 106 -3.14 20.44 11.79
C GLY A 106 -3.51 20.49 13.26
N ILE A 107 -2.51 20.82 14.10
CA ILE A 107 -2.60 20.75 15.57
C ILE A 107 -3.75 21.59 16.16
N SER A 108 -4.06 22.76 15.60
CA SER A 108 -5.12 23.64 16.13
C SER A 108 -6.10 24.06 15.03
N THR A 109 -6.67 23.06 14.37
CA THR A 109 -7.57 23.25 13.21
C THR A 109 -8.95 22.65 13.44
N LYS A 110 -9.97 23.22 12.80
CA LYS A 110 -11.35 22.73 12.83
C LYS A 110 -11.66 21.77 11.68
N THR A 111 -10.63 21.40 10.94
CA THR A 111 -10.72 20.71 9.66
C THR A 111 -10.06 19.35 9.79
N ILE A 112 -10.47 18.45 8.91
CA ILE A 112 -9.70 17.25 8.57
C ILE A 112 -9.43 17.31 7.07
N GLY A 113 -8.39 16.61 6.63
CA GLY A 113 -8.17 16.41 5.21
C GLY A 113 -8.94 15.22 4.65
N TYR A 114 -9.23 15.27 3.35
CA TYR A 114 -9.77 14.14 2.58
C TYR A 114 -9.14 14.06 1.19
N ALA A 115 -8.84 12.85 0.73
CA ALA A 115 -8.45 12.56 -0.65
C ALA A 115 -8.84 11.11 -1.02
N SER A 116 -8.93 10.82 -2.31
CA SER A 116 -9.12 9.45 -2.79
C SER A 116 -8.06 9.05 -3.81
N SER A 117 -7.80 7.76 -3.95
CA SER A 117 -6.87 7.23 -4.94
C SER A 117 -7.39 5.93 -5.56
N ALA A 118 -6.99 5.63 -6.79
CA ALA A 118 -7.24 4.33 -7.40
C ALA A 118 -6.12 3.31 -7.07
N ASN A 119 -4.95 3.79 -6.65
CA ASN A 119 -3.72 2.98 -6.59
C ASN A 119 -2.78 3.35 -5.43
N LEU A 120 -3.24 4.12 -4.43
CA LEU A 120 -2.46 4.62 -3.28
C LEU A 120 -1.27 5.55 -3.58
N LYS A 121 -1.01 5.86 -4.85
CA LYS A 121 0.07 6.76 -5.29
C LYS A 121 -0.46 8.04 -5.92
N ASP A 122 -1.46 7.90 -6.79
CA ASP A 122 -2.10 9.03 -7.47
C ASP A 122 -3.35 9.43 -6.70
N TRP A 123 -3.22 10.47 -5.88
CA TRP A 123 -4.31 11.02 -5.07
C TRP A 123 -5.02 12.14 -5.83
N THR A 124 -6.34 12.25 -5.62
CA THR A 124 -7.14 13.38 -6.12
C THR A 124 -6.70 14.68 -5.47
N ASP A 125 -7.09 15.83 -6.07
CA ASP A 125 -7.00 17.13 -5.42
C ASP A 125 -7.64 17.04 -4.01
N PRO A 126 -6.87 17.30 -2.94
CA PRO A 126 -7.34 17.06 -1.58
C PRO A 126 -8.31 18.17 -1.15
N GLN A 127 -9.18 17.81 -0.21
CA GLN A 127 -10.20 18.68 0.36
C GLN A 127 -9.93 18.93 1.85
N LEU A 128 -10.17 20.16 2.30
CA LEU A 128 -10.33 20.46 3.72
C LEU A 128 -11.82 20.33 4.06
N VAL A 129 -12.14 19.38 4.93
CA VAL A 129 -13.50 19.13 5.40
C VAL A 129 -13.72 19.93 6.68
N GLU A 130 -14.54 20.98 6.61
CA GLU A 130 -15.00 21.72 7.79
C GLU A 130 -16.07 20.92 8.53
N VAL A 131 -15.68 20.16 9.54
CA VAL A 131 -16.60 19.28 10.28
C VAL A 131 -17.49 20.06 11.27
N TRP A 132 -17.04 21.24 11.70
CA TRP A 132 -17.74 22.07 12.68
C TRP A 132 -18.51 23.21 12.02
N GLY A 133 -19.73 23.47 12.49
CA GLY A 133 -20.50 24.63 12.05
C GLY A 133 -19.77 25.95 12.37
N PRO A 134 -20.00 27.03 11.60
CA PRO A 134 -19.21 28.26 11.67
C PRO A 134 -19.27 29.01 13.01
N ARG A 135 -20.20 28.65 13.89
CA ARG A 135 -20.38 29.24 15.23
C ARG A 135 -19.89 28.34 16.37
N VAL A 136 -19.40 27.15 16.03
CA VAL A 136 -18.90 26.18 17.00
C VAL A 136 -17.44 26.50 17.30
N THR A 137 -17.11 26.59 18.59
CA THR A 137 -15.74 26.79 19.06
C THR A 137 -15.21 25.46 19.57
N VAL A 138 -14.20 24.95 18.90
CA VAL A 138 -13.35 23.84 19.34
C VAL A 138 -11.91 24.25 19.13
N ASP A 139 -10.99 23.63 19.87
CA ASP A 139 -9.56 23.91 19.71
C ASP A 139 -8.94 23.13 18.55
N HIS A 140 -9.48 21.94 18.27
CA HIS A 140 -8.92 21.03 17.27
C HIS A 140 -9.90 19.95 16.80
N THR A 141 -9.52 19.25 15.72
CA THR A 141 -10.15 18.02 15.21
C THR A 141 -9.03 17.03 14.89
N TRP A 142 -8.90 15.98 15.69
CA TRP A 142 -7.71 15.11 15.66
C TRP A 142 -8.06 13.66 15.38
N ALA A 143 -7.07 12.96 14.82
CA ALA A 143 -7.03 11.52 14.58
C ALA A 143 -8.33 10.98 13.97
N PRO A 144 -8.73 11.47 12.78
CA PRO A 144 -9.91 10.95 12.12
C PRO A 144 -9.66 9.53 11.63
N GLU A 145 -10.57 8.63 11.97
CA GLU A 145 -10.64 7.28 11.45
C GLU A 145 -11.82 7.15 10.49
N ILE A 146 -11.63 6.46 9.35
CA ILE A 146 -12.68 6.16 8.39
C ILE A 146 -12.99 4.67 8.31
N LEU A 147 -14.28 4.34 8.34
CA LEU A 147 -14.83 3.01 8.08
C LEU A 147 -15.92 3.12 7.01
N TYR A 148 -16.00 2.13 6.11
CA TYR A 148 -17.22 1.90 5.33
C TYR A 148 -18.12 0.90 6.09
N ASP A 149 -19.28 1.34 6.55
CA ASP A 149 -20.26 0.44 7.17
C ASP A 149 -21.07 -0.27 6.07
N GLU A 150 -20.72 -1.52 5.77
CA GLU A 150 -21.41 -2.34 4.78
C GLU A 150 -22.89 -2.59 5.11
N ILE A 151 -23.30 -2.48 6.38
CA ILE A 151 -24.70 -2.71 6.79
C ILE A 151 -25.54 -1.45 6.54
N ALA A 152 -25.00 -0.29 6.88
CA ALA A 152 -25.68 1.00 6.74
C ALA A 152 -25.39 1.71 5.42
N GLU A 153 -24.48 1.15 4.61
CA GLU A 153 -24.09 1.58 3.26
C GLU A 153 -23.59 3.04 3.19
N HIS A 154 -22.80 3.47 4.18
CA HIS A 154 -22.18 4.79 4.21
C HIS A 154 -20.78 4.76 4.83
N TYR A 155 -20.00 5.81 4.60
CA TYR A 155 -18.75 6.03 5.31
C TYR A 155 -19.02 6.70 6.66
N GLN A 156 -18.50 6.11 7.72
CA GLN A 156 -18.45 6.68 9.06
C GLN A 156 -17.05 7.20 9.33
N ILE A 157 -16.96 8.47 9.72
CA ILE A 157 -15.71 9.10 10.14
C ILE A 157 -15.84 9.46 11.62
N VAL A 158 -14.85 9.07 12.42
CA VAL A 158 -14.78 9.30 13.86
C VAL A 158 -13.52 10.07 14.19
N PHE A 159 -13.59 11.09 15.04
CA PHE A 159 -12.46 11.96 15.38
C PHE A 159 -12.59 12.49 16.80
N ALA A 160 -11.47 12.97 17.37
CA ALA A 160 -11.45 13.55 18.71
C ALA A 160 -11.51 15.07 18.71
N SER A 161 -12.20 15.64 19.70
CA SER A 161 -12.24 17.07 19.98
C SER A 161 -12.73 17.36 21.42
N ASN A 162 -12.71 18.62 21.83
CA ASN A 162 -12.94 19.08 23.22
C ASN A 162 -14.07 20.13 23.36
N LEU A 163 -15.17 19.98 22.63
CA LEU A 163 -16.21 21.00 22.47
C LEU A 163 -16.85 21.55 23.77
N ASP A 164 -17.05 20.72 24.80
CA ASP A 164 -17.89 21.06 25.96
C ASP A 164 -17.18 20.98 27.32
N ASN A 165 -16.00 20.36 27.37
CA ASN A 165 -15.07 20.36 28.50
C ASN A 165 -13.63 20.18 27.98
N ASP A 166 -12.64 20.30 28.85
CA ASP A 166 -11.23 20.09 28.47
C ASP A 166 -10.91 18.60 28.15
N ASP A 167 -11.87 17.68 28.30
CA ASP A 167 -11.67 16.28 27.91
C ASP A 167 -11.84 16.11 26.40
N HIS A 168 -11.01 15.26 25.81
CA HIS A 168 -11.26 14.79 24.46
C HIS A 168 -12.39 13.76 24.47
N LYS A 169 -13.32 13.91 23.53
CA LYS A 169 -14.41 12.97 23.25
C LYS A 169 -14.34 12.57 21.79
N LEU A 170 -14.86 11.39 21.47
CA LEU A 170 -15.07 11.03 20.09
C LEU A 170 -16.36 11.62 19.58
N TYR A 171 -16.29 12.18 18.38
CA TYR A 171 -17.41 12.66 17.58
C TYR A 171 -17.44 11.89 16.26
N SER A 172 -18.61 11.83 15.64
CA SER A 172 -18.77 11.18 14.34
C SER A 172 -19.58 12.02 13.35
N ILE A 173 -19.17 11.92 12.09
CA ILE A 173 -19.91 12.34 10.90
C ILE A 173 -20.04 11.15 9.95
N THR A 174 -21.02 11.20 9.05
CA THR A 174 -21.21 10.21 7.99
C THR A 174 -21.32 10.90 6.63
N THR A 175 -20.93 10.18 5.58
CA THR A 175 -21.03 10.63 4.19
C THR A 175 -21.18 9.45 3.24
N ASP A 176 -21.88 9.68 2.12
CA ASP A 176 -22.00 8.70 1.03
C ASP A 176 -21.10 9.05 -0.16
N ASP A 177 -20.66 10.31 -0.26
CA ASP A 177 -20.10 10.89 -1.48
C ASP A 177 -18.88 11.81 -1.25
N PHE A 178 -18.48 12.02 0.01
CA PHE A 178 -17.40 12.93 0.42
C PHE A 178 -17.59 14.37 -0.05
N SER A 179 -18.84 14.77 -0.27
CA SER A 179 -19.23 16.15 -0.59
C SER A 179 -20.28 16.68 0.39
N THR A 180 -21.11 15.78 0.92
CA THR A 180 -22.14 16.06 1.92
C THR A 180 -21.86 15.25 3.18
N TYR A 181 -21.92 15.92 4.33
CA TYR A 181 -21.67 15.31 5.65
C TYR A 181 -22.85 15.58 6.59
N THR A 182 -23.12 14.62 7.48
CA THR A 182 -24.02 14.88 8.61
C THR A 182 -23.40 15.87 9.60
N ALA A 183 -24.24 16.51 10.42
CA ALA A 183 -23.73 17.30 11.55
C ALA A 183 -22.97 16.38 12.54
N PRO A 184 -21.87 16.85 13.14
CA PRO A 184 -21.11 16.07 14.11
C PRO A 184 -21.93 15.80 15.36
N SER A 185 -21.82 14.59 15.90
CA SER A 185 -22.48 14.18 17.15
C SER A 185 -21.51 13.40 18.03
N VAL A 186 -21.71 13.45 19.35
CA VAL A 186 -20.88 12.68 20.29
C VAL A 186 -21.06 11.20 19.99
N PHE A 187 -19.94 10.53 19.71
CA PHE A 187 -19.87 9.13 19.34
C PHE A 187 -19.55 8.25 20.54
N TYR A 188 -18.57 8.66 21.34
CA TYR A 188 -18.16 7.93 22.54
C TYR A 188 -17.52 8.86 23.56
N TYR A 189 -17.90 8.64 24.83
CA TYR A 189 -17.31 9.26 26.00
C TYR A 189 -17.61 8.41 27.22
N ASN A 190 -16.58 8.12 28.02
CA ASN A 190 -16.68 7.28 29.22
C ASN A 190 -16.34 8.04 30.51
N ASN A 191 -16.49 9.37 30.52
CA ASN A 191 -16.09 10.27 31.62
C ASN A 191 -14.56 10.39 31.82
N ALA A 192 -13.79 10.15 30.75
CA ALA A 192 -12.37 10.42 30.68
C ALA A 192 -11.99 10.92 29.28
N THR A 193 -10.82 11.54 29.15
CA THR A 193 -10.22 11.87 27.85
C THR A 193 -10.04 10.60 27.01
N VAL A 194 -10.63 10.60 25.82
CA VAL A 194 -10.55 9.53 24.85
C VAL A 194 -10.21 10.08 23.47
N ILE A 195 -9.32 9.39 22.75
CA ILE A 195 -8.80 9.77 21.43
C ILE A 195 -8.35 8.51 20.68
N ASP A 196 -8.00 8.63 19.40
CA ASP A 196 -7.47 7.56 18.56
C ASP A 196 -8.32 6.28 18.62
N ALA A 197 -9.52 6.30 18.03
CA ALA A 197 -10.33 5.10 17.88
C ALA A 197 -10.21 4.53 16.48
N MET A 198 -10.15 3.20 16.42
CA MET A 198 -10.41 2.44 15.20
C MET A 198 -11.69 1.62 15.37
N ILE A 199 -12.43 1.37 14.29
CA ILE A 199 -13.60 0.48 14.31
C ILE A 199 -13.36 -0.71 13.38
N ALA A 200 -13.55 -1.92 13.89
CA ALA A 200 -13.50 -3.14 13.09
C ALA A 200 -14.70 -4.05 13.35
N ARG A 201 -15.15 -4.72 12.29
CA ARG A 201 -16.26 -5.68 12.37
C ARG A 201 -15.75 -7.07 12.74
N ASP A 202 -16.22 -7.61 13.87
CA ASP A 202 -15.99 -8.99 14.27
C ASP A 202 -17.16 -9.87 13.82
N VAL A 203 -17.04 -10.41 12.61
CA VAL A 203 -18.08 -11.25 11.99
C VAL A 203 -18.35 -12.52 12.80
N ALA A 204 -17.32 -13.11 13.41
CA ALA A 204 -17.46 -14.36 14.16
C ALA A 204 -18.15 -14.13 15.52
N GLY A 205 -17.81 -13.03 16.20
CA GLY A 205 -18.48 -12.59 17.43
C GLY A 205 -19.85 -11.95 17.20
N GLY A 206 -20.16 -11.54 15.97
CA GLY A 206 -21.41 -10.85 15.64
C GLY A 206 -21.51 -9.44 16.23
N GLN A 207 -20.37 -8.75 16.30
CA GLN A 207 -20.23 -7.46 16.98
C GLN A 207 -19.22 -6.56 16.26
N TYR A 208 -19.06 -5.34 16.76
CA TYR A 208 -18.00 -4.42 16.37
C TYR A 208 -17.05 -4.22 17.55
N LEU A 209 -15.79 -4.00 17.21
CA LEU A 209 -14.68 -3.74 18.10
C LEU A 209 -14.24 -2.29 17.93
N MET A 210 -14.00 -1.59 19.04
CA MET A 210 -13.41 -0.26 19.03
C MET A 210 -12.24 -0.22 20.01
N PRO A 211 -11.02 -0.58 19.59
CA PRO A 211 -9.84 -0.20 20.35
C PRO A 211 -9.70 1.33 20.33
N ILE A 212 -9.40 1.89 21.49
CA ILE A 212 -9.37 3.33 21.70
C ILE A 212 -8.30 3.69 22.72
N LYS A 213 -7.58 4.80 22.51
CA LYS A 213 -6.76 5.37 23.57
C LYS A 213 -7.65 6.07 24.59
N ASP A 214 -7.54 5.60 25.82
CA ASP A 214 -8.45 5.98 26.89
C ASP A 214 -7.65 6.30 28.15
N GLU A 215 -7.70 7.57 28.56
CA GLU A 215 -6.90 8.08 29.66
C GLU A 215 -7.57 7.92 31.04
N GLN A 216 -8.60 7.07 31.16
CA GLN A 216 -9.25 6.82 32.44
C GLN A 216 -8.25 6.38 33.52
N ASN A 217 -8.45 6.89 34.74
CA ASN A 217 -7.52 6.71 35.87
C ASN A 217 -6.08 7.23 35.60
N GLY A 218 -5.92 8.15 34.65
CA GLY A 218 -4.63 8.74 34.28
C GLY A 218 -3.69 7.79 33.55
N GLN A 219 -4.20 6.67 33.01
CA GLN A 219 -3.40 5.69 32.30
C GLN A 219 -3.56 5.89 30.79
N LYS A 220 -2.48 6.17 30.06
CA LYS A 220 -2.48 6.33 28.60
C LYS A 220 -2.35 4.96 27.93
N ASN A 221 -3.44 4.19 27.92
CA ASN A 221 -3.50 2.83 27.35
C ASN A 221 -4.59 2.68 26.30
N ILE A 222 -4.47 1.60 25.52
CA ILE A 222 -5.48 1.15 24.58
C ILE A 222 -6.44 0.21 25.29
N ARG A 223 -7.74 0.51 25.18
CA ARG A 223 -8.84 -0.28 25.72
C ARG A 223 -9.77 -0.74 24.61
N LEU A 224 -10.48 -1.83 24.83
CA LEU A 224 -11.43 -2.35 23.85
C LEU A 224 -12.88 -2.11 24.26
N ALA A 225 -13.57 -1.22 23.57
CA ALA A 225 -15.03 -1.17 23.63
C ALA A 225 -15.62 -2.12 22.58
N THR A 226 -16.82 -2.63 22.85
CA THR A 226 -17.58 -3.46 21.89
C THR A 226 -18.97 -2.88 21.67
N GLY A 227 -19.59 -3.19 20.53
CA GLY A 227 -20.90 -2.66 20.16
C GLY A 227 -21.64 -3.54 19.15
N PRO A 228 -22.97 -3.43 19.06
CA PRO A 228 -23.76 -4.22 18.13
C PRO A 228 -23.74 -3.68 16.68
N THR A 229 -23.37 -2.41 16.49
CA THR A 229 -23.29 -1.73 15.18
C THR A 229 -22.04 -0.85 15.11
N ALA A 230 -21.65 -0.41 13.91
CA ALA A 230 -20.56 0.56 13.73
C ALA A 230 -20.83 1.89 14.48
N ALA A 231 -22.10 2.24 14.67
CA ALA A 231 -22.51 3.43 15.42
C ALA A 231 -22.66 3.20 16.94
N GLY A 232 -22.38 1.99 17.43
CA GLY A 232 -22.63 1.60 18.82
C GLY A 232 -24.09 1.16 19.09
N PRO A 233 -24.61 1.33 20.32
CA PRO A 233 -23.92 1.90 21.48
C PRO A 233 -22.71 1.06 21.89
N TRP A 234 -21.66 1.73 22.34
CA TRP A 234 -20.40 1.12 22.76
C TRP A 234 -20.39 0.84 24.27
N THR A 235 -19.73 -0.24 24.68
CA THR A 235 -19.49 -0.53 26.10
C THR A 235 -18.49 0.45 26.73
N THR A 236 -18.60 0.70 28.03
CA THR A 236 -17.75 1.67 28.77
C THR A 236 -16.94 1.04 29.91
N ASP A 237 -17.03 -0.27 30.08
CA ASP A 237 -16.19 -1.06 30.99
C ASP A 237 -14.82 -1.40 30.37
N ASN A 238 -14.78 -1.41 29.03
CA ASN A 238 -13.63 -1.51 28.13
C ASN A 238 -12.29 -1.88 28.80
N PRO A 239 -11.92 -3.17 28.79
CA PRO A 239 -10.69 -3.61 29.44
C PRO A 239 -9.44 -3.11 28.69
N VAL A 240 -8.34 -2.97 29.44
CA VAL A 240 -7.02 -2.64 28.89
C VAL A 240 -6.50 -3.83 28.09
N ILE A 241 -6.13 -3.61 26.82
CA ILE A 241 -5.55 -4.64 25.96
C ILE A 241 -4.05 -4.39 25.71
N VAL A 242 -3.62 -3.14 25.61
CA VAL A 242 -2.21 -2.73 25.38
C VAL A 242 -1.93 -1.42 26.12
N GLY A 243 -0.68 -1.18 26.55
CA GLY A 243 -0.26 0.02 27.28
C GLY A 243 -0.20 -0.18 28.79
N PRO A 244 0.03 0.89 29.59
CA PRO A 244 0.33 0.74 31.01
C PRO A 244 -0.76 -0.06 31.72
N THR A 245 -0.34 -0.95 32.63
CA THR A 245 -1.16 -1.95 33.34
C THR A 245 -1.56 -3.20 32.54
N SER A 246 -1.26 -3.26 31.23
CA SER A 246 -1.31 -4.50 30.45
C SER A 246 -0.10 -5.41 30.73
N GLY A 247 -0.17 -6.67 30.27
CA GLY A 247 0.99 -7.56 30.17
C GLY A 247 1.80 -7.42 28.87
N ILE A 248 1.49 -6.42 28.04
CA ILE A 248 2.00 -6.29 26.66
C ILE A 248 3.06 -5.20 26.55
N GLU A 249 2.71 -3.97 26.93
CA GLU A 249 3.57 -2.78 26.81
C GLU A 249 3.41 -1.91 28.07
N PRO A 250 4.47 -1.66 28.86
CA PRO A 250 4.36 -0.90 30.10
C PRO A 250 4.31 0.63 29.94
N ASN A 251 4.73 1.19 28.81
CA ASN A 251 4.76 2.62 28.54
C ASN A 251 3.45 3.10 27.90
N ALA A 252 3.27 4.42 27.83
CA ALA A 252 2.11 5.04 27.20
C ALA A 252 1.99 4.66 25.72
N THR A 253 0.77 4.33 25.30
CA THR A 253 0.45 3.87 23.95
C THR A 253 -0.72 4.65 23.37
N GLU A 254 -0.74 4.80 22.05
CA GLU A 254 -1.76 5.50 21.29
C GLU A 254 -1.96 4.89 19.91
N GLY A 255 -2.86 5.48 19.12
CA GLY A 255 -3.04 5.10 17.72
C GLY A 255 -3.31 3.62 17.44
N PRO A 256 -4.31 2.98 18.08
CA PRO A 256 -4.62 1.60 17.80
C PRO A 256 -5.08 1.42 16.36
N SER A 257 -4.52 0.44 15.65
CA SER A 257 -5.07 -0.06 14.40
C SER A 257 -5.30 -1.56 14.48
N ILE A 258 -6.52 -2.03 14.23
CA ILE A 258 -6.91 -3.44 14.39
C ILE A 258 -7.44 -4.04 13.09
N ILE A 259 -6.97 -5.24 12.77
CA ILE A 259 -7.41 -6.00 11.61
C ILE A 259 -7.39 -7.49 11.90
N LYS A 260 -8.27 -8.25 11.23
CA LYS A 260 -8.25 -9.71 11.28
C LYS A 260 -7.51 -10.27 10.07
N ILE A 261 -6.46 -11.06 10.31
CA ILE A 261 -5.62 -11.71 9.31
C ILE A 261 -5.75 -13.21 9.50
N GLY A 262 -6.37 -13.89 8.53
CA GLY A 262 -6.81 -15.27 8.73
C GLY A 262 -7.76 -15.37 9.92
N ASP A 263 -7.42 -16.21 10.90
CA ASP A 263 -8.22 -16.39 12.11
C ASP A 263 -7.80 -15.49 13.28
N THR A 264 -6.67 -14.76 13.15
CA THR A 264 -6.03 -14.03 14.25
C THR A 264 -6.20 -12.52 14.09
N TRP A 265 -6.58 -11.86 15.18
CA TRP A 265 -6.59 -10.41 15.29
C TRP A 265 -5.19 -9.86 15.49
N HIS A 266 -4.85 -8.82 14.75
CA HIS A 266 -3.62 -8.05 14.87
C HIS A 266 -4.00 -6.65 15.31
N LEU A 267 -3.34 -6.16 16.35
CA LEU A 267 -3.44 -4.80 16.84
C LEU A 267 -2.07 -4.15 16.77
N TYR A 268 -1.97 -3.11 15.94
CA TYR A 268 -0.83 -2.23 15.83
C TYR A 268 -1.04 -1.02 16.74
N TYR A 269 0.03 -0.49 17.32
CA TYR A 269 -0.05 0.64 18.25
C TYR A 269 1.24 1.46 18.25
N ASP A 270 1.12 2.76 18.52
CA ASP A 270 2.27 3.63 18.78
C ASP A 270 2.60 3.61 20.27
N ALA A 271 3.70 2.97 20.65
CA ALA A 271 4.27 3.04 21.99
C ALA A 271 5.13 4.31 22.11
N TYR A 272 4.51 5.47 21.93
CA TYR A 272 5.20 6.77 21.89
C TYR A 272 5.99 7.08 23.17
N GLY A 273 5.58 6.51 24.31
CA GLY A 273 6.34 6.60 25.57
C GLY A 273 7.69 5.85 25.52
N ALA A 274 7.84 4.91 24.61
CA ALA A 274 9.04 4.12 24.36
C ALA A 274 9.70 4.41 22.99
N GLY A 275 9.02 5.11 22.09
CA GLY A 275 9.56 5.56 20.79
C GLY A 275 9.55 4.48 19.70
N TYR A 276 8.54 3.60 19.67
CA TYR A 276 8.44 2.55 18.66
C TYR A 276 6.97 2.19 18.34
N LEU A 277 6.74 1.60 17.15
CA LEU A 277 5.46 0.98 16.77
C LEU A 277 5.45 -0.50 17.12
N GLY A 278 4.43 -0.95 17.85
CA GLY A 278 4.29 -2.32 18.32
C GLY A 278 3.16 -3.09 17.65
N VAL A 279 3.20 -4.41 17.82
CA VAL A 279 2.15 -5.34 17.34
C VAL A 279 1.81 -6.32 18.45
N ALA A 280 0.51 -6.52 18.69
CA ALA A 280 -0.02 -7.58 19.53
C ALA A 280 -1.04 -8.41 18.74
N THR A 281 -1.11 -9.71 19.03
CA THR A 281 -2.06 -10.63 18.36
C THR A 281 -2.96 -11.33 19.35
N SER A 282 -4.18 -11.66 18.93
CA SER A 282 -5.15 -12.40 19.74
C SER A 282 -6.07 -13.26 18.87
N ASP A 283 -6.45 -14.44 19.36
CA ASP A 283 -7.50 -15.27 18.75
C ASP A 283 -8.90 -14.96 19.32
N ASP A 284 -8.99 -14.25 20.46
CA ASP A 284 -10.22 -13.74 21.07
C ASP A 284 -9.98 -12.30 21.56
N PRO A 285 -10.28 -11.29 20.74
CA PRO A 285 -9.91 -9.91 21.05
C PRO A 285 -10.62 -9.38 22.31
N THR A 286 -11.74 -10.02 22.70
CA THR A 286 -12.55 -9.62 23.86
C THR A 286 -12.02 -10.14 25.19
N ASP A 287 -11.11 -11.11 25.19
CA ASP A 287 -10.38 -11.55 26.37
C ASP A 287 -9.03 -10.82 26.44
N PRO A 288 -8.83 -9.88 27.39
CA PRO A 288 -7.56 -9.16 27.53
C PRO A 288 -6.35 -10.07 27.75
N SER A 289 -6.55 -11.26 28.32
CA SER A 289 -5.47 -12.20 28.61
C SER A 289 -5.03 -13.02 27.39
N SER A 290 -5.80 -12.96 26.30
CA SER A 290 -5.47 -13.64 25.04
C SER A 290 -4.43 -12.92 24.19
N TRP A 291 -4.20 -11.62 24.47
CA TRP A 291 -3.27 -10.80 23.71
C TRP A 291 -1.83 -11.25 23.97
N VAL A 292 -1.06 -11.37 22.89
CA VAL A 292 0.35 -11.76 22.89
C VAL A 292 1.16 -10.67 22.19
N ASN A 293 2.20 -10.16 22.85
CA ASN A 293 3.11 -9.20 22.24
C ASN A 293 3.93 -9.89 21.13
N ARG A 294 3.84 -9.37 19.90
CA ARG A 294 4.58 -9.84 18.71
C ARG A 294 5.59 -8.82 18.19
N THR A 295 5.79 -7.71 18.91
CA THR A 295 6.68 -6.62 18.48
C THR A 295 8.10 -7.11 18.15
N ALA A 296 8.65 -8.03 18.94
CA ALA A 296 9.98 -8.59 18.70
C ALA A 296 10.06 -9.50 17.45
N GLU A 297 8.92 -9.94 16.94
CA GLU A 297 8.79 -10.77 15.74
C GLU A 297 8.41 -9.93 14.51
N SER A 298 7.96 -8.69 14.69
CA SER A 298 7.54 -7.78 13.63
C SER A 298 8.67 -6.85 13.16
N THR A 299 8.63 -6.47 11.90
CA THR A 299 9.40 -5.35 11.36
C THR A 299 8.41 -4.23 11.04
N MET A 300 8.30 -3.24 11.92
CA MET A 300 7.50 -2.03 11.67
C MET A 300 8.40 -0.91 11.12
N PRO A 301 7.85 0.09 10.41
CA PRO A 301 8.64 1.21 9.92
C PRO A 301 9.42 1.92 11.04
N VAL A 302 10.71 2.17 10.78
CA VAL A 302 11.66 2.83 11.70
C VAL A 302 12.39 3.97 10.98
N GLY A 303 12.32 5.20 11.50
CA GLY A 303 12.86 6.43 10.86
C GLY A 303 12.02 7.66 11.25
N PRO A 304 12.55 8.90 11.25
CA PRO A 304 12.48 9.94 12.31
C PRO A 304 11.15 10.06 13.08
N ASN A 305 10.79 8.93 13.69
CA ASN A 305 9.57 8.52 14.36
C ASN A 305 8.35 8.35 13.42
N ALA A 306 8.24 7.17 12.79
CA ALA A 306 6.98 6.73 12.20
C ALA A 306 5.95 6.59 13.34
N HIS A 307 4.76 7.15 13.12
CA HIS A 307 3.74 7.32 14.15
C HIS A 307 2.40 6.74 13.70
N HIS A 308 1.40 6.91 14.56
CA HIS A 308 0.00 6.55 14.33
C HIS A 308 -0.47 6.72 12.87
N GLY A 309 -1.12 5.69 12.38
CA GLY A 309 -1.99 5.69 11.21
C GLY A 309 -2.70 4.34 11.12
N THR A 310 -3.12 3.91 9.93
CA THR A 310 -4.00 2.74 9.79
C THR A 310 -3.32 1.60 9.03
N VAL A 311 -3.40 0.39 9.58
CA VAL A 311 -3.17 -0.86 8.86
C VAL A 311 -4.49 -1.35 8.25
N PHE A 312 -4.50 -1.55 6.93
CA PHE A 312 -5.68 -2.02 6.21
C PHE A 312 -5.33 -3.09 5.18
N ALA A 313 -6.33 -3.90 4.84
CA ALA A 313 -6.22 -4.87 3.75
C ALA A 313 -6.56 -4.21 2.41
N ALA A 314 -5.78 -4.54 1.37
CA ALA A 314 -6.03 -4.08 0.01
C ALA A 314 -5.84 -5.22 -1.00
N PRO A 315 -6.60 -5.25 -2.11
CA PRO A 315 -6.31 -6.15 -3.22
C PRO A 315 -4.91 -5.86 -3.77
N LEU A 316 -4.09 -6.89 -4.06
CA LEU A 316 -2.74 -6.69 -4.59
C LEU A 316 -2.73 -5.83 -5.88
N ALA A 317 -3.80 -5.90 -6.68
CA ALA A 317 -3.95 -5.09 -7.90
C ALA A 317 -4.07 -3.58 -7.61
N GLY A 318 -4.66 -3.19 -6.48
CA GLY A 318 -4.79 -1.79 -6.07
C GLY A 318 -3.52 -1.21 -5.45
N ILE A 319 -2.54 -2.05 -5.13
CA ILE A 319 -1.26 -1.65 -4.51
C ILE A 319 -0.06 -2.03 -5.41
N ALA A 320 -0.35 -2.35 -6.67
CA ALA A 320 0.61 -2.86 -7.64
C ALA A 320 1.65 -1.84 -8.11
N PHE A 321 1.50 -0.55 -7.81
CA PHE A 321 2.52 0.45 -8.18
C PHE A 321 3.91 0.14 -7.57
N ASP A 322 3.90 -0.59 -6.45
CA ASP A 322 5.11 -1.09 -5.78
C ASP A 322 5.17 -2.62 -5.75
N LEU A 323 4.03 -3.32 -5.90
CA LEU A 323 3.96 -4.78 -6.11
C LEU A 323 4.11 -5.21 -7.57
N LEU A 324 4.57 -4.33 -8.43
CA LEU A 324 5.49 -4.70 -9.49
C LEU A 324 6.87 -4.55 -8.82
N PRO A 325 7.50 -5.63 -8.27
CA PRO A 325 8.78 -5.59 -7.54
C PRO A 325 9.99 -5.07 -8.33
N PHE A 326 9.72 -4.37 -9.41
CA PHE A 326 10.54 -4.05 -10.55
C PHE A 326 10.27 -2.64 -11.03
N SER A 327 9.29 -1.91 -10.49
CA SER A 327 8.93 -0.57 -11.00
C SER A 327 10.10 0.39 -10.99
N ARG A 328 10.98 0.32 -9.98
CA ARG A 328 12.25 1.07 -9.99
C ARG A 328 13.24 0.59 -11.05
N SER A 329 13.20 -0.69 -11.41
CA SER A 329 14.05 -1.31 -12.44
C SER A 329 13.44 -1.32 -13.84
N ASP A 330 12.16 -0.96 -14.00
CA ASP A 330 11.42 -0.78 -15.26
C ASP A 330 11.67 0.64 -15.75
N LEU A 331 12.89 0.85 -16.28
CA LEU A 331 13.37 2.16 -16.69
C LEU A 331 12.70 2.67 -17.96
N THR A 332 12.02 1.79 -18.70
CA THR A 332 11.24 2.14 -19.90
C THR A 332 9.79 2.50 -19.60
N ASP A 333 9.32 2.27 -18.37
CA ASP A 333 7.96 2.58 -17.88
C ASP A 333 6.86 1.93 -18.73
N ASP A 334 7.13 0.70 -19.21
CA ASP A 334 6.19 -0.05 -20.06
C ASP A 334 5.45 -1.18 -19.32
N GLY A 335 5.76 -1.35 -18.04
CA GLY A 335 5.17 -2.34 -17.13
C GLY A 335 5.82 -3.72 -17.22
N VAL A 336 6.93 -3.87 -17.95
CA VAL A 336 7.61 -5.15 -18.20
C VAL A 336 9.11 -5.01 -17.95
N LEU A 337 9.63 -5.69 -16.92
CA LEU A 337 11.08 -5.75 -16.72
C LEU A 337 11.75 -6.70 -17.72
N ASP A 338 12.44 -6.16 -18.72
CA ASP A 338 13.12 -6.92 -19.77
C ASP A 338 14.52 -6.38 -20.15
N ALA A 339 15.02 -6.81 -21.31
CA ALA A 339 16.36 -6.45 -21.76
C ALA A 339 16.48 -4.96 -22.12
N SER A 340 15.37 -4.28 -22.41
CA SER A 340 15.31 -2.86 -22.75
C SER A 340 15.68 -2.01 -21.54
N ASP A 341 15.15 -2.34 -20.37
CA ASP A 341 15.49 -1.66 -19.11
C ASP A 341 16.96 -1.87 -18.75
N TRP A 342 17.47 -3.08 -18.96
CA TRP A 342 18.89 -3.37 -18.73
C TRP A 342 19.79 -2.52 -19.64
N LEU A 343 19.42 -2.35 -20.91
CA LEU A 343 20.19 -1.52 -21.83
C LEU A 343 20.18 -0.04 -21.42
N GLN A 344 19.06 0.45 -20.87
CA GLN A 344 18.96 1.80 -20.34
C GLN A 344 19.77 1.97 -19.04
N PHE A 345 19.66 1.02 -18.11
CA PHE A 345 20.46 0.98 -16.88
C PHE A 345 21.96 1.00 -17.19
N ASN A 346 22.40 0.09 -18.06
CA ASN A 346 23.81 -0.09 -18.40
C ASN A 346 24.39 1.08 -19.22
N ALA A 347 23.55 1.92 -19.84
CA ALA A 347 24.02 3.11 -20.56
C ALA A 347 24.61 4.18 -19.62
N ASN A 348 24.21 4.19 -18.35
CA ASN A 348 24.66 5.14 -17.32
C ASN A 348 25.51 4.48 -16.24
N HIS A 349 26.03 3.27 -16.47
CA HIS A 349 26.79 2.56 -15.45
C HIS A 349 28.02 3.35 -14.97
N LEU A 350 28.15 3.50 -13.65
CA LEU A 350 29.17 4.28 -12.93
C LEU A 350 29.12 5.78 -13.23
N ALA A 351 27.95 6.32 -13.54
CA ALA A 351 27.76 7.75 -13.79
C ALA A 351 27.37 8.49 -12.51
N ASP A 352 27.98 9.67 -12.31
CA ASP A 352 27.50 10.67 -11.34
C ASP A 352 26.26 11.37 -11.93
N LEU A 353 25.14 11.27 -11.23
CA LEU A 353 23.84 11.81 -11.63
C LEU A 353 23.40 12.98 -10.74
N SER A 354 24.24 13.42 -9.79
CA SER A 354 23.92 14.44 -8.78
C SER A 354 23.55 15.81 -9.37
N GLY A 355 23.96 16.08 -10.62
CA GLY A 355 23.59 17.27 -11.38
C GLY A 355 22.22 17.22 -12.07
N GLN A 356 21.50 16.09 -11.98
CA GLN A 356 20.18 15.88 -12.57
C GLN A 356 19.08 16.02 -11.51
N SER A 357 17.83 16.18 -11.94
CA SER A 357 16.68 16.09 -11.01
C SER A 357 16.46 14.64 -10.58
N GLY A 358 15.86 14.40 -9.40
CA GLY A 358 15.59 13.04 -8.91
C GLY A 358 14.82 12.15 -9.89
N ALA A 359 13.88 12.72 -10.66
CA ALA A 359 13.18 11.98 -11.72
C ALA A 359 14.11 11.57 -12.88
N GLN A 360 15.09 12.41 -13.22
CA GLN A 360 16.09 12.10 -14.24
C GLN A 360 17.13 11.11 -13.73
N GLN A 361 17.52 11.19 -12.45
CA GLN A 361 18.39 10.23 -11.78
C GLN A 361 17.77 8.83 -11.80
N ALA A 362 16.51 8.70 -11.37
CA ALA A 362 15.77 7.44 -11.38
C ALA A 362 15.69 6.84 -12.81
N LEU A 363 15.34 7.63 -13.83
CA LEU A 363 15.33 7.18 -15.23
C LEU A 363 16.71 6.79 -15.77
N ALA A 364 17.77 7.35 -15.19
CA ALA A 364 19.15 7.03 -15.53
C ALA A 364 19.68 5.80 -14.74
N GLY A 365 18.88 5.19 -13.87
CA GLY A 365 19.23 3.97 -13.15
C GLY A 365 19.82 4.19 -11.76
N ASP A 366 19.58 5.35 -11.14
CA ASP A 366 19.72 5.56 -9.69
C ASP A 366 18.52 4.89 -8.98
N LEU A 367 18.72 3.67 -8.50
CA LEU A 367 17.68 2.80 -7.96
C LEU A 367 17.54 2.87 -6.45
N ASP A 368 18.53 3.41 -5.74
CA ASP A 368 18.48 3.67 -4.29
C ASP A 368 18.38 5.15 -3.90
N GLY A 369 18.53 6.06 -4.87
CA GLY A 369 18.31 7.49 -4.74
C GLY A 369 19.50 8.26 -4.17
N ASP A 370 20.72 7.73 -4.26
CA ASP A 370 21.92 8.36 -3.70
C ASP A 370 22.60 9.37 -4.64
N GLY A 371 22.09 9.49 -5.88
CA GLY A 371 22.52 10.45 -6.88
C GLY A 371 23.60 9.94 -7.83
N ASP A 372 23.91 8.64 -7.84
CA ASP A 372 24.71 8.02 -8.89
C ASP A 372 24.07 6.72 -9.43
N ASN A 373 24.75 6.06 -10.37
CA ASN A 373 24.36 4.72 -10.85
C ASN A 373 25.59 3.84 -10.69
N ASP A 374 25.61 3.00 -9.67
CA ASP A 374 26.82 2.27 -9.30
C ASP A 374 26.62 0.75 -9.10
N TYR A 375 27.45 0.15 -8.26
CA TYR A 375 27.38 -1.26 -7.93
C TYR A 375 26.14 -1.61 -7.09
N ASP A 376 25.72 -0.73 -6.20
CA ASP A 376 24.57 -0.94 -5.32
C ASP A 376 23.28 -0.91 -6.14
N ASP A 377 23.14 0.02 -7.08
CA ASP A 377 22.05 0.01 -8.06
C ASP A 377 22.05 -1.22 -8.95
N PHE A 378 23.23 -1.65 -9.40
CA PHE A 378 23.34 -2.89 -10.18
C PHE A 378 22.86 -4.10 -9.38
N ALA A 379 23.19 -4.15 -8.09
CA ALA A 379 22.73 -5.23 -7.21
C ALA A 379 21.20 -5.21 -7.07
N LEU A 380 20.60 -4.02 -6.98
CA LEU A 380 19.16 -3.81 -6.98
C LEU A 380 18.51 -4.24 -8.31
N PHE A 381 19.01 -3.78 -9.46
CA PHE A 381 18.50 -4.17 -10.77
C PHE A 381 18.54 -5.68 -10.96
N LYS A 382 19.67 -6.32 -10.64
CA LYS A 382 19.84 -7.77 -10.75
C LYS A 382 18.89 -8.52 -9.82
N ARG A 383 18.71 -8.05 -8.58
CA ARG A 383 17.79 -8.64 -7.61
C ARG A 383 16.37 -8.60 -8.16
N ASP A 384 15.94 -7.43 -8.61
CA ASP A 384 14.62 -7.17 -9.17
C ASP A 384 14.42 -8.04 -10.42
N TYR A 385 15.34 -8.05 -11.38
CA TYR A 385 15.23 -8.89 -12.59
C TYR A 385 15.08 -10.39 -12.28
N ASN A 386 15.85 -10.92 -11.32
CA ASN A 386 15.70 -12.33 -10.95
C ASN A 386 14.36 -12.61 -10.24
N ALA A 387 13.88 -11.67 -9.42
CA ALA A 387 12.58 -11.77 -8.79
C ALA A 387 11.43 -11.75 -9.82
N TYR A 388 11.52 -10.98 -10.91
CA TYR A 388 10.50 -10.90 -11.97
C TYR A 388 10.24 -12.25 -12.62
N TYR A 389 11.32 -12.98 -12.88
CA TYR A 389 11.29 -14.25 -13.59
C TYR A 389 11.34 -15.48 -12.65
N GLY A 390 10.94 -15.34 -11.38
CA GLY A 390 10.68 -16.48 -10.49
C GLY A 390 11.55 -16.59 -9.23
N GLY A 391 12.18 -15.49 -8.79
CA GLY A 391 12.84 -15.39 -7.48
C GLY A 391 14.37 -15.37 -7.50
N ALA A 392 14.98 -15.05 -6.34
CA ALA A 392 16.42 -15.05 -6.16
C ALA A 392 17.01 -16.46 -6.39
N GLY A 393 17.96 -16.57 -7.33
CA GLY A 393 18.63 -17.84 -7.68
C GLY A 393 18.16 -18.50 -8.98
N THR A 394 17.14 -17.96 -9.66
CA THR A 394 16.71 -18.43 -11.01
C THR A 394 17.78 -18.25 -12.08
N GLY A 395 18.71 -17.32 -11.89
CA GLY A 395 19.72 -16.96 -12.89
C GLY A 395 19.11 -16.27 -14.12
N ALA A 396 17.88 -15.76 -14.02
CA ALA A 396 17.17 -15.13 -15.13
C ALA A 396 17.92 -13.91 -15.68
N PHE A 397 18.50 -13.08 -14.80
CA PHE A 397 19.33 -11.96 -15.22
C PHE A 397 20.55 -12.44 -16.03
N ALA A 398 21.21 -13.51 -15.59
CA ALA A 398 22.34 -14.09 -16.32
C ALA A 398 21.91 -14.72 -17.66
N ALA A 399 20.69 -15.25 -17.74
CA ALA A 399 20.11 -15.75 -18.98
C ALA A 399 19.81 -14.61 -19.96
N MET A 400 19.26 -13.49 -19.48
CA MET A 400 19.05 -12.27 -20.27
C MET A 400 20.38 -11.74 -20.83
N LEU A 401 21.43 -11.64 -20.00
CA LEU A 401 22.76 -11.22 -20.48
C LEU A 401 23.31 -12.15 -21.58
N ARG A 402 23.09 -13.47 -21.46
CA ARG A 402 23.48 -14.44 -22.50
C ARG A 402 22.68 -14.28 -23.78
N SER A 403 21.41 -13.85 -23.70
CA SER A 403 20.57 -13.60 -24.87
C SER A 403 21.01 -12.34 -25.64
N LEU A 404 21.59 -11.38 -24.93
CA LEU A 404 22.19 -10.16 -25.52
C LEU A 404 23.60 -10.39 -26.07
N ALA A 405 24.29 -11.45 -25.62
CA ALA A 405 25.59 -11.80 -26.15
C ALA A 405 25.46 -12.26 -27.61
N ILE A 406 26.08 -11.51 -28.52
CA ILE A 406 26.27 -11.93 -29.92
C ILE A 406 27.01 -13.29 -29.88
N PRO A 407 26.51 -14.35 -30.56
CA PRO A 407 27.21 -15.63 -30.57
C PRO A 407 28.63 -15.42 -31.06
N GLU A 408 29.63 -15.73 -30.21
CA GLU A 408 31.00 -15.78 -30.70
C GLU A 408 31.02 -16.77 -31.89
N PRO A 409 31.64 -16.41 -33.02
CA PRO A 409 31.78 -17.34 -34.11
C PRO A 409 32.52 -18.56 -33.55
N THR A 410 31.80 -19.68 -33.45
CA THR A 410 32.36 -20.92 -32.92
C THR A 410 33.68 -21.22 -33.64
N THR A 411 34.62 -21.87 -32.95
CA THR A 411 35.92 -22.24 -33.53
C THR A 411 35.76 -23.01 -34.86
N LEU A 412 34.61 -23.64 -35.09
CA LEU A 412 34.16 -24.25 -36.35
C LEU A 412 33.97 -23.24 -37.50
N VAL A 413 33.37 -22.07 -37.25
CA VAL A 413 33.20 -21.00 -38.25
C VAL A 413 34.56 -20.37 -38.58
N LEU A 414 35.40 -20.10 -37.57
CA LEU A 414 36.78 -19.64 -37.78
C LEU A 414 37.64 -20.68 -38.51
N ALA A 415 37.48 -21.97 -38.22
CA ALA A 415 38.16 -23.06 -38.93
C ALA A 415 37.68 -23.20 -40.38
N LEU A 416 36.40 -22.96 -40.67
CA LEU A 416 35.85 -22.95 -42.03
C LEU A 416 36.39 -21.77 -42.86
N PHE A 417 36.54 -20.58 -42.25
CA PHE A 417 37.19 -19.44 -42.92
C PHE A 417 38.70 -19.67 -43.13
N ALA A 418 39.40 -20.28 -42.18
CA ALA A 418 40.81 -20.66 -42.34
C ALA A 418 41.01 -21.75 -43.41
N ALA A 419 40.13 -22.76 -43.48
CA ALA A 419 40.20 -23.81 -44.49
C ALA A 419 39.88 -23.30 -45.91
N ALA A 420 38.93 -22.35 -46.04
CA ALA A 420 38.64 -21.70 -47.32
C ALA A 420 39.80 -20.82 -47.82
N GLY A 421 40.52 -20.15 -46.91
CA GLY A 421 41.72 -19.35 -47.26
C GLY A 421 42.92 -20.20 -47.70
N VAL A 422 43.10 -21.40 -47.14
CA VAL A 422 44.21 -22.32 -47.49
C VAL A 422 43.94 -23.05 -48.81
N LEU A 423 42.68 -23.35 -49.15
CA LEU A 423 42.33 -23.98 -50.43
C LEU A 423 42.35 -23.01 -51.63
N GLY A 424 42.32 -21.69 -51.39
CA GLY A 424 42.33 -20.66 -52.44
C GLY A 424 43.72 -20.27 -52.98
N THR A 425 44.81 -20.69 -52.34
CA THR A 425 46.18 -20.26 -52.70
C THR A 425 47.02 -21.35 -53.39
N GLY A 426 46.45 -22.53 -53.61
CA GLY A 426 47.16 -23.71 -54.10
C GLY A 426 46.90 -24.10 -55.55
N ARG A 427 46.80 -23.18 -56.51
CA ARG A 427 46.88 -23.53 -57.95
C ARG A 427 47.29 -22.35 -58.82
N SER A 428 48.61 -22.15 -58.97
CA SER A 428 49.23 -21.60 -60.18
C SER A 428 50.74 -21.83 -60.13
N ALA A 429 51.13 -23.09 -60.34
CA ALA A 429 52.50 -23.42 -60.75
C ALA A 429 52.51 -23.59 -62.28
N ARG A 430 53.37 -22.78 -62.91
CA ARG A 430 53.85 -22.80 -64.30
C ARG A 430 53.92 -24.19 -64.95
N VAL A 431 53.63 -24.25 -66.25
CA VAL A 431 54.44 -25.01 -67.22
C VAL A 431 54.58 -24.19 -68.52
N LEU A 432 55.83 -24.11 -68.98
CA LEU A 432 56.35 -23.50 -70.21
C LEU A 432 56.00 -24.32 -71.45
N GLY A 433 55.91 -23.64 -72.59
CA GLY A 433 55.87 -24.21 -73.94
C GLY A 433 55.84 -23.09 -74.97
#